data_AF-H3R8Y6-F1
#
_entry.id   AF-H3R8Y6-F1
#
_cell.length_a   1.000
_cell.length_b   1.000
_cell.length_c   1.000
_cell.angle_alpha   90.00
_cell.angle_beta   90.00
_cell.angle_gamma   90.00
#
_symmetry.space_group_name_H-M   'P 1'
#
loop_
_entity.id
_entity.type
_entity.pdbx_description
1 polymer ?
#
loop_
_entity_poly.entity_id
_entity_poly.type
_entity_poly.pdbx_seq_one_letter_code
_entity_poly.pdbx_strand_id
1 'polypeptide(L)'
;MNLKHVLNAHFLLDDKDGGANANHRRAIEWASQQDCRVVILEDDALLVDGFTEKVTAWLDRFPDDLLSFYLGTGRPPQYQLEVATKLIDSDQCQTDYITMSRLIHGVCYSIPQHRIGDVLTRWDSAKPADYAFGDAYGGDVIYPCYSLVDHADSTTVERHPDNEQRTERRRAWRLA
;
A
#
# COMPACT_ATOMS: atom_id res chain seq x y z
N MET A 1 -6.13 -18.11 -4.24
CA MET A 1 -7.02 -17.41 -5.20
C MET A 1 -6.11 -16.78 -6.25
N ASN A 2 -6.39 -16.92 -7.55
CA ASN A 2 -5.56 -16.31 -8.59
C ASN A 2 -6.12 -14.90 -8.89
N LEU A 3 -5.45 -13.85 -8.40
CA LEU A 3 -5.93 -12.46 -8.48
C LEU A 3 -6.30 -12.01 -9.91
N LYS A 4 -5.61 -12.55 -10.92
CA LYS A 4 -5.80 -12.19 -12.33
C LYS A 4 -7.24 -12.38 -12.81
N HIS A 5 -7.86 -13.51 -12.47
CA HIS A 5 -9.20 -13.83 -12.98
C HIS A 5 -10.31 -13.09 -12.23
N VAL A 6 -10.00 -12.57 -11.05
CA VAL A 6 -11.00 -11.93 -10.18
C VAL A 6 -11.11 -10.44 -10.48
N LEU A 7 -9.99 -9.79 -10.81
CA LEU A 7 -9.93 -8.33 -10.94
C LEU A 7 -9.80 -7.79 -12.38
N ASN A 8 -9.56 -8.64 -13.39
CA ASN A 8 -9.20 -8.18 -14.74
C ASN A 8 -8.07 -7.14 -14.73
N ALA A 9 -7.04 -7.38 -13.90
CA ALA A 9 -5.97 -6.42 -13.61
C ALA A 9 -4.81 -6.49 -14.62
N HIS A 10 -4.09 -5.38 -14.77
CA HIS A 10 -2.79 -5.36 -15.44
C HIS A 10 -1.71 -5.91 -14.51
N PHE A 11 -0.87 -6.82 -14.99
CA PHE A 11 0.12 -7.50 -14.18
C PHE A 11 1.53 -7.15 -14.63
N LEU A 12 2.36 -6.73 -13.68
CA LEU A 12 3.78 -6.42 -13.89
C LEU A 12 4.62 -7.45 -13.14
N LEU A 13 5.41 -8.20 -13.88
CA LEU A 13 6.37 -9.17 -13.33
C LEU A 13 7.75 -8.51 -13.17
N ASP A 14 8.47 -8.87 -12.10
CA ASP A 14 9.91 -8.63 -12.07
C ASP A 14 10.59 -9.63 -13.01
N ASP A 15 10.93 -9.17 -14.20
CA ASP A 15 11.62 -9.96 -15.22
C ASP A 15 13.14 -9.73 -15.22
N LYS A 16 13.66 -8.84 -14.35
CA LYS A 16 15.03 -8.29 -14.46
C LYS A 16 15.77 -8.13 -13.12
N ASP A 17 15.35 -8.82 -12.07
CA ASP A 17 15.93 -8.73 -10.71
C ASP A 17 15.97 -7.28 -10.17
N GLY A 18 14.98 -6.46 -10.52
CA GLY A 18 14.90 -5.06 -10.09
C GLY A 18 14.41 -4.88 -8.65
N GLY A 19 13.81 -5.93 -8.08
CA GLY A 19 13.22 -5.94 -6.75
C GLY A 19 11.96 -5.08 -6.64
N ALA A 20 11.37 -5.07 -5.44
CA ALA A 20 10.15 -4.32 -5.14
C ALA A 20 10.25 -2.84 -5.56
N ASN A 21 11.35 -2.15 -5.27
CA ASN A 21 11.48 -0.73 -5.63
C ASN A 21 11.25 -0.48 -7.14
N ALA A 22 11.93 -1.24 -8.00
CA ALA A 22 11.79 -1.08 -9.44
C ALA A 22 10.37 -1.42 -9.92
N ASN A 23 9.74 -2.45 -9.34
CA ASN A 23 8.39 -2.85 -9.68
C ASN A 23 7.34 -1.81 -9.28
N HIS A 24 7.42 -1.27 -8.07
CA HIS A 24 6.51 -0.19 -7.64
C HIS A 24 6.69 1.05 -8.53
N ARG A 25 7.92 1.42 -8.86
CA ARG A 25 8.18 2.52 -9.79
C ARG A 25 7.54 2.27 -11.16
N ARG A 26 7.71 1.07 -11.73
CA ARG A 26 7.08 0.66 -13.02
C ARG A 26 5.56 0.68 -12.96
N ALA A 27 4.97 0.25 -11.85
CA ALA A 27 3.52 0.28 -11.63
C ALA A 27 3.00 1.73 -11.62
N ILE A 28 3.72 2.64 -10.97
CA ILE A 28 3.40 4.07 -10.94
C ILE A 28 3.59 4.72 -12.32
N GLU A 29 4.66 4.36 -13.05
CA GLU A 29 4.85 4.81 -14.44
C GLU A 29 3.71 4.35 -15.34
N TRP A 30 3.28 3.10 -15.22
CA TRP A 30 2.13 2.59 -15.96
C TRP A 30 0.84 3.32 -15.57
N ALA A 31 0.63 3.58 -14.28
CA ALA A 31 -0.52 4.34 -13.78
C ALA A 31 -0.54 5.77 -14.34
N SER A 32 0.62 6.38 -14.59
CA SER A 32 0.71 7.73 -15.21
C SER A 32 0.19 7.78 -16.64
N GLN A 33 0.10 6.63 -17.31
CA GLN A 33 -0.35 6.50 -18.70
C GLN A 33 -1.86 6.23 -18.80
N GLN A 34 -2.54 6.01 -17.68
CA GLN A 34 -3.98 5.76 -17.65
C GLN A 34 -4.75 7.08 -17.54
N ASP A 35 -6.00 7.08 -18.02
CA ASP A 35 -6.95 8.20 -17.89
C ASP A 35 -7.76 8.13 -16.59
N CYS A 36 -7.53 7.11 -15.76
CA CYS A 36 -8.19 6.90 -14.49
C CYS A 36 -7.21 6.63 -13.34
N ARG A 37 -7.68 6.84 -12.10
CA ARG A 37 -6.92 6.52 -10.89
C ARG A 37 -6.77 5.01 -10.76
N VAL A 38 -5.53 4.57 -10.55
CA VAL A 38 -5.15 3.15 -10.47
C VAL A 38 -4.92 2.73 -9.03
N VAL A 39 -5.31 1.50 -8.70
CA VAL A 39 -4.96 0.81 -7.45
C VAL A 39 -3.79 -0.12 -7.75
N ILE A 40 -2.70 0.05 -7.02
CA ILE A 40 -1.50 -0.80 -7.10
C ILE A 40 -1.60 -1.84 -5.99
N LEU A 41 -1.33 -3.09 -6.34
CA LEU A 41 -1.53 -4.25 -5.48
C LEU A 41 -0.36 -5.24 -5.63
N GLU A 42 0.18 -5.72 -4.52
CA GLU A 42 1.14 -6.83 -4.49
C GLU A 42 0.45 -8.17 -4.78
N ASP A 43 1.19 -9.15 -5.30
CA ASP A 43 0.64 -10.43 -5.75
C ASP A 43 0.23 -11.37 -4.60
N ASP A 44 0.75 -11.13 -3.39
CA ASP A 44 0.43 -11.87 -2.18
C ASP A 44 -0.59 -11.16 -1.27
N ALA A 45 -1.28 -10.13 -1.80
CA ALA A 45 -2.43 -9.51 -1.15
C ALA A 45 -3.66 -10.43 -1.16
N LEU A 46 -4.37 -10.48 -0.03
CA LEU A 46 -5.60 -11.25 0.16
C LEU A 46 -6.79 -10.31 0.24
N LEU A 47 -7.60 -10.25 -0.82
CA LEU A 47 -8.73 -9.32 -0.92
C LEU A 47 -9.87 -9.70 0.03
N VAL A 48 -10.55 -8.71 0.61
CA VAL A 48 -11.85 -8.91 1.29
C VAL A 48 -12.99 -9.09 0.28
N ASP A 49 -14.12 -9.62 0.73
CA ASP A 49 -15.33 -9.70 -0.09
C ASP A 49 -15.82 -8.30 -0.49
N GLY A 50 -16.19 -8.12 -1.77
CA GLY A 50 -16.61 -6.82 -2.30
C GLY A 50 -15.49 -5.78 -2.36
N PHE A 51 -14.23 -6.22 -2.51
CA PHE A 51 -13.05 -5.36 -2.55
C PHE A 51 -13.21 -4.18 -3.52
N THR A 52 -13.64 -4.43 -4.75
CA THR A 52 -13.74 -3.39 -5.79
C THR A 52 -14.74 -2.30 -5.38
N GLU A 53 -15.93 -2.69 -4.91
CA GLU A 53 -16.96 -1.74 -4.49
C GLU A 53 -16.50 -0.91 -3.28
N LYS A 54 -15.83 -1.55 -2.31
CA LYS A 54 -15.29 -0.86 -1.13
C LYS A 54 -14.20 0.12 -1.53
N VAL A 55 -13.25 -0.28 -2.37
CA VAL A 55 -12.17 0.60 -2.85
C VAL A 55 -12.74 1.79 -3.61
N THR A 56 -13.69 1.59 -4.52
CA THR A 56 -14.36 2.68 -5.24
C THR A 56 -14.96 3.69 -4.28
N ALA A 57 -15.67 3.25 -3.23
CA ALA A 57 -16.25 4.16 -2.24
C ALA A 57 -15.19 5.03 -1.52
N TRP A 58 -14.01 4.48 -1.23
CA TRP A 58 -12.90 5.25 -0.65
C TRP A 58 -12.27 6.23 -1.65
N LEU A 59 -12.08 5.82 -2.89
CA LEU A 59 -11.54 6.68 -3.95
C LEU A 59 -12.46 7.86 -4.24
N ASP A 60 -13.78 7.64 -4.24
CA ASP A 60 -14.79 8.68 -4.45
C ASP A 60 -14.82 9.67 -3.27
N ARG A 61 -14.61 9.18 -2.04
CA ARG A 61 -14.58 10.02 -0.83
C ARG A 61 -13.30 10.85 -0.71
N PHE A 62 -12.17 10.32 -1.16
CA PHE A 62 -10.84 10.95 -1.06
C PHE A 62 -10.13 11.00 -2.42
N PRO A 63 -10.66 11.80 -3.38
CA PRO A 63 -10.17 11.81 -4.75
C PRO A 63 -8.73 12.33 -4.89
N ASP A 64 -8.32 13.21 -3.97
CA ASP A 64 -7.05 13.94 -4.02
C ASP A 64 -6.01 13.48 -2.98
N ASP A 65 -6.36 12.53 -2.12
CA ASP A 65 -5.47 12.01 -1.09
C ASP A 65 -4.83 10.68 -1.49
N LEU A 66 -3.62 10.42 -1.01
CA LEU A 66 -3.02 9.10 -1.10
C LEU A 66 -3.73 8.14 -0.14
N LEU A 67 -4.19 7.01 -0.68
CA LEU A 67 -4.89 5.97 0.08
C LEU A 67 -4.03 4.71 0.15
N SER A 68 -3.95 4.09 1.32
CA SER A 68 -3.45 2.73 1.49
C SER A 68 -4.51 1.85 2.15
N PHE A 69 -4.77 0.71 1.54
CA PHE A 69 -5.85 -0.21 1.92
C PHE A 69 -5.36 -1.39 2.77
N TYR A 70 -4.09 -1.36 3.17
CA TYR A 70 -3.49 -2.32 4.08
C TYR A 70 -2.81 -1.60 5.24
N LEU A 71 -3.21 -1.94 6.46
CA LEU A 71 -2.61 -1.46 7.69
C LEU A 71 -2.08 -2.66 8.46
N GLY A 72 -0.82 -3.01 8.22
CA GLY A 72 -0.19 -4.21 8.75
C GLY A 72 0.28 -4.13 10.19
N THR A 73 0.20 -5.27 10.87
CA THR A 73 0.89 -5.56 12.13
C THR A 73 2.34 -6.00 11.87
N GLY A 74 3.20 -5.88 12.88
CA GLY A 74 4.60 -6.31 12.77
C GLY A 74 5.53 -5.18 12.32
N ARG A 75 6.00 -5.21 11.07
CA ARG A 75 6.89 -4.18 10.51
C ARG A 75 6.10 -3.14 9.71
N PRO A 76 6.56 -1.87 9.66
CA PRO A 76 7.68 -1.31 10.41
C PRO A 76 7.35 -1.10 11.93
N PRO A 77 8.20 -1.59 12.87
CA PRO A 77 7.88 -1.62 14.30
C PRO A 77 7.77 -0.23 14.92
N GLN A 78 8.54 0.74 14.42
CA GLN A 78 8.54 2.11 14.92
C GLN A 78 7.20 2.84 14.74
N TYR A 79 6.34 2.38 13.82
CA TYR A 79 5.02 2.97 13.59
C TYR A 79 3.90 2.23 14.33
N GLN A 80 4.15 1.05 14.91
CA GLN A 80 3.08 0.23 15.50
C GLN A 80 2.41 0.88 16.71
N LEU A 81 3.18 1.61 17.53
CA LEU A 81 2.62 2.37 18.64
C LEU A 81 1.75 3.53 18.15
N GLU A 82 2.19 4.26 17.11
CA GLU A 82 1.43 5.36 16.52
C GLU A 82 0.11 4.85 15.90
N VAL A 83 0.18 3.74 15.14
CA VAL A 83 -0.99 3.08 14.55
C VAL A 83 -1.98 2.66 15.64
N ALA A 84 -1.51 2.00 16.71
CA ALA A 84 -2.37 1.58 17.81
C ALA A 84 -3.08 2.76 18.47
N THR A 85 -2.36 3.84 18.77
CA THR A 85 -2.93 5.05 19.36
C THR A 85 -3.98 5.68 18.45
N LYS A 86 -3.67 5.86 17.16
CA LYS A 86 -4.61 6.46 16.21
C LYS A 86 -5.86 5.60 15.99
N LEU A 87 -5.75 4.27 16.04
CA LEU A 87 -6.91 3.38 15.98
C LEU A 87 -7.80 3.51 17.22
N ILE A 88 -7.21 3.64 18.42
CA ILE A 88 -7.96 3.90 19.66
C ILE A 88 -8.67 5.25 19.57
N ASP A 89 -7.97 6.30 19.13
CA ASP A 89 -8.56 7.63 18.96
C ASP A 89 -9.70 7.60 17.94
N SER A 90 -9.54 6.84 16.85
CA SER A 90 -10.59 6.66 15.84
C SER A 90 -11.84 6.00 16.40
N ASP A 91 -11.68 4.99 17.27
CA ASP A 91 -12.80 4.35 17.95
C ASP A 91 -13.54 5.33 18.88
N GLN A 92 -12.80 6.20 19.58
CA GLN A 92 -13.38 7.22 20.47
C GLN A 92 -14.10 8.32 19.70
N CYS A 93 -13.54 8.75 18.57
CA CYS A 93 -14.10 9.80 17.72
C CYS A 93 -15.12 9.28 16.70
N GLN A 94 -15.35 7.96 16.65
CA GLN A 94 -16.22 7.29 15.68
C GLN A 94 -15.83 7.59 14.21
N THR A 95 -14.54 7.71 13.94
CA THR A 95 -14.01 7.81 12.57
C THR A 95 -13.68 6.43 12.01
N ASP A 96 -13.61 6.32 10.69
CA ASP A 96 -13.36 5.07 9.96
C ASP A 96 -12.02 5.02 9.24
N TYR A 97 -11.17 6.03 9.45
CA TYR A 97 -9.80 6.09 8.94
C TYR A 97 -8.85 6.75 9.93
N ILE A 98 -7.56 6.49 9.73
CA ILE A 98 -6.45 7.23 10.35
C ILE A 98 -5.60 7.88 9.27
N THR A 99 -4.84 8.89 9.66
CA THR A 99 -3.86 9.55 8.79
C THR A 99 -2.45 9.32 9.31
N MET A 100 -1.53 8.93 8.42
CA MET A 100 -0.10 8.81 8.70
C MET A 100 0.68 9.76 7.78
N SER A 101 1.84 10.23 8.23
CA SER A 101 2.68 11.17 7.46
C SER A 101 3.40 10.55 6.25
N ARG A 102 3.21 9.26 6.00
CA ARG A 102 3.82 8.52 4.88
C ARG A 102 3.18 7.16 4.64
N LEU A 103 3.50 6.56 3.49
CA LEU A 103 3.21 5.17 3.20
C LEU A 103 4.09 4.27 4.09
N ILE A 104 3.48 3.39 4.88
CA ILE A 104 4.18 2.44 5.76
C ILE A 104 4.15 1.00 5.24
N HIS A 105 3.25 0.70 4.29
CA HIS A 105 3.12 -0.60 3.62
C HIS A 105 2.70 -0.44 2.16
N GLY A 106 3.40 -1.10 1.23
CA GLY A 106 3.18 -1.08 -0.21
C GLY A 106 2.15 -2.07 -0.76
N VAL A 107 1.55 -2.91 0.11
CA VAL A 107 0.72 -4.05 -0.28
C VAL A 107 -0.46 -3.67 -1.17
N CYS A 108 -1.17 -2.58 -0.86
CA CYS A 108 -2.33 -2.11 -1.62
C CYS A 108 -2.53 -0.61 -1.43
N TYR A 109 -2.35 0.20 -2.48
CA TYR A 109 -2.46 1.65 -2.38
C TYR A 109 -2.89 2.30 -3.69
N SER A 110 -3.32 3.56 -3.63
CA SER A 110 -3.69 4.33 -4.80
C SER A 110 -3.27 5.79 -4.66
N ILE A 111 -2.52 6.29 -5.64
CA ILE A 111 -2.07 7.68 -5.73
C ILE A 111 -3.04 8.51 -6.59
N PRO A 112 -3.41 9.74 -6.18
CA PRO A 112 -4.14 10.65 -7.04
C PRO A 112 -3.35 10.98 -8.31
N GLN A 113 -4.00 10.91 -9.48
CA GLN A 113 -3.32 10.98 -10.78
C GLN A 113 -2.43 12.21 -10.95
N HIS A 114 -2.91 13.37 -10.48
CA HIS A 114 -2.21 14.64 -10.61
C HIS A 114 -0.89 14.70 -9.80
N ARG A 115 -0.65 13.78 -8.88
CA ARG A 115 0.58 13.69 -8.06
C ARG A 115 1.61 12.69 -8.61
N ILE A 116 1.26 11.89 -9.61
CA ILE A 116 2.12 10.82 -10.13
C ILE A 116 3.44 11.38 -10.69
N GLY A 117 3.37 12.47 -11.47
CA GLY A 117 4.56 13.08 -12.07
C GLY A 117 5.57 13.57 -11.04
N ASP A 118 5.09 14.16 -9.94
CA ASP A 118 5.94 14.63 -8.83
C ASP A 118 6.64 13.46 -8.14
N VAL A 119 5.91 12.38 -7.88
CA VAL A 119 6.45 11.17 -7.24
C VAL A 119 7.51 10.52 -8.11
N LEU A 120 7.27 10.38 -9.41
CA LEU A 120 8.24 9.80 -10.34
C LEU A 120 9.52 10.64 -10.44
N THR A 121 9.40 11.96 -10.37
CA THR A 121 10.54 12.88 -10.42
C THR A 121 11.42 12.81 -9.16
N ARG A 122 10.80 12.57 -8.00
CA ARG A 122 11.48 12.52 -6.69
C ARG A 122 11.85 11.11 -6.24
N TRP A 123 11.58 10.10 -7.06
CA TRP A 123 11.77 8.70 -6.71
C TRP A 123 13.24 8.39 -6.41
N ASP A 124 13.49 7.75 -5.27
CA ASP A 124 14.82 7.30 -4.87
C ASP A 124 14.94 5.77 -5.00
N SER A 125 15.67 5.32 -6.01
CA SER A 125 15.87 3.88 -6.28
C SER A 125 16.77 3.18 -5.26
N ALA A 126 17.47 3.92 -4.38
CA ALA A 126 18.32 3.32 -3.35
C ALA A 126 17.55 2.91 -2.08
N LYS A 127 16.28 3.31 -1.95
CA LYS A 127 15.44 3.04 -0.77
C LYS A 127 14.51 1.85 -0.99
N PRO A 128 14.03 1.18 0.08
CA PRO A 128 12.89 0.27 -0.03
C PRO A 128 11.68 0.99 -0.65
N ALA A 129 10.84 0.24 -1.38
CA ALA A 129 9.74 0.80 -2.18
C ALA A 129 8.83 1.77 -1.40
N ASP A 130 8.38 1.36 -0.22
CA ASP A 130 7.48 2.17 0.62
C ASP A 130 8.10 3.50 1.06
N TYR A 131 9.39 3.48 1.39
CA TYR A 131 10.13 4.69 1.77
C TYR A 131 10.39 5.58 0.56
N ALA A 132 10.77 4.99 -0.58
CA ALA A 132 10.99 5.73 -1.83
C ALA A 132 9.71 6.46 -2.25
N PHE A 133 8.57 5.76 -2.22
CA PHE A 133 7.27 6.34 -2.54
C PHE A 133 6.80 7.36 -1.51
N GLY A 134 6.84 7.00 -0.22
CA GLY A 134 6.38 7.87 0.86
C GLY A 134 7.16 9.19 0.93
N ASP A 135 8.49 9.15 0.82
CA ASP A 135 9.32 10.35 0.80
C ASP A 135 9.10 11.17 -0.48
N ALA A 136 8.93 10.52 -1.64
CA ALA A 136 8.67 11.20 -2.91
C ALA A 136 7.30 11.92 -2.92
N TYR A 137 6.28 11.29 -2.34
CA TYR A 137 4.93 11.86 -2.22
C TYR A 137 4.89 13.04 -1.23
N GLY A 138 5.54 12.90 -0.07
CA GLY A 138 5.76 13.98 0.89
C GLY A 138 4.48 14.56 1.53
N GLY A 139 3.39 13.79 1.52
CA GLY A 139 2.11 14.19 2.11
C GLY A 139 1.49 13.07 2.93
N ASP A 140 0.35 13.41 3.52
CA ASP A 140 -0.42 12.52 4.37
C ASP A 140 -1.05 11.37 3.58
N VAL A 141 -1.15 10.22 4.26
CA VAL A 141 -1.73 8.98 3.74
C VAL A 141 -2.90 8.58 4.60
N ILE A 142 -4.03 8.34 3.95
CA ILE A 142 -5.26 7.87 4.56
C ILE A 142 -5.26 6.34 4.57
N TYR A 143 -5.49 5.78 5.75
CA TYR A 143 -5.67 4.35 5.96
C TYR A 143 -7.06 4.10 6.54
N PRO A 144 -7.93 3.32 5.88
CA PRO A 144 -9.13 2.79 6.51
C PRO A 144 -8.76 2.05 7.81
N CYS A 145 -9.52 2.25 8.88
CA CYS A 145 -9.31 1.54 10.14
C CYS A 145 -9.49 0.02 9.98
N TYR A 146 -10.30 -0.39 9.00
CA TYR A 146 -10.47 -1.76 8.57
C TYR A 146 -9.85 -1.93 7.18
N SER A 147 -8.75 -2.68 7.09
CA SER A 147 -8.05 -2.92 5.83
C SER A 147 -8.96 -3.66 4.84
N LEU A 148 -8.79 -3.36 3.56
CA LEU A 148 -9.52 -4.02 2.46
C LEU A 148 -8.74 -5.19 1.87
N VAL A 149 -7.48 -5.36 2.30
CA VAL A 149 -6.70 -6.55 2.02
C VAL A 149 -6.02 -7.02 3.30
N ASP A 150 -5.77 -8.33 3.40
CA ASP A 150 -4.76 -8.92 4.28
C ASP A 150 -3.50 -9.24 3.46
N HIS A 151 -2.44 -9.68 4.13
CA HIS A 151 -1.20 -10.10 3.48
C HIS A 151 -1.00 -11.60 3.68
N ALA A 152 -0.70 -12.35 2.62
CA ALA A 152 -0.42 -13.77 2.77
C ALA A 152 0.86 -13.97 3.59
N ASP A 153 0.77 -14.69 4.70
CA ASP A 153 1.89 -14.97 5.62
C ASP A 153 2.81 -16.08 5.07
N SER A 154 3.30 -15.89 3.84
CA SER A 154 4.25 -16.77 3.16
C SER A 154 5.71 -16.51 3.61
N THR A 155 6.67 -17.27 3.10
CA THR A 155 8.09 -16.92 3.30
C THR A 155 8.49 -15.83 2.31
N THR A 156 9.09 -14.74 2.79
CA THR A 156 9.56 -13.63 1.93
C THR A 156 10.64 -14.13 0.98
N VAL A 157 10.48 -13.82 -0.32
CA VAL A 157 11.45 -14.17 -1.37
C VAL A 157 12.56 -13.12 -1.46
N GLU A 158 12.26 -11.86 -1.10
CA GLU A 158 13.24 -10.78 -1.05
C GLU A 158 14.23 -10.94 0.10
N ARG A 159 15.52 -10.74 -0.20
CA ARG A 159 16.58 -10.66 0.81
C ARG A 159 16.75 -9.21 1.22
N HIS A 160 16.34 -8.88 2.44
CA HIS A 160 16.63 -7.55 2.97
C HIS A 160 18.15 -7.34 3.13
N PRO A 161 18.65 -6.11 2.95
CA PRO A 161 20.07 -5.80 3.11
C PRO A 161 20.62 -6.12 4.51
N ASP A 162 19.75 -6.15 5.52
CA ASP A 162 20.07 -6.51 6.91
C ASP A 162 20.23 -8.03 7.11
N ASN A 163 19.84 -8.85 6.12
CA ASN A 163 19.83 -10.31 6.17
C ASN A 163 19.07 -10.90 7.38
N GLU A 164 18.23 -10.10 8.05
CA GLU A 164 17.44 -10.57 9.17
C GLU A 164 16.27 -11.41 8.67
N GLN A 165 16.09 -12.58 9.31
CA GLN A 165 14.90 -13.38 9.05
C GLN A 165 13.69 -12.65 9.62
N ARG A 166 12.79 -12.24 8.73
CA ARG A 166 11.50 -11.68 9.14
C ARG A 166 10.63 -12.81 9.71
N THR A 167 10.27 -12.66 10.98
CA THR A 167 9.45 -13.62 11.75
C THR A 167 8.15 -13.00 12.24
N GLU A 168 8.00 -11.69 12.04
CA GLU A 168 6.81 -10.94 12.38
C GLU A 168 5.65 -11.33 11.45
N ARG A 169 4.46 -11.47 12.03
CA ARG A 169 3.24 -11.78 11.28
C ARG A 169 2.94 -10.68 10.27
N ARG A 170 2.69 -11.05 9.02
CA ARG A 170 2.19 -10.12 7.99
C ARG A 170 0.66 -10.19 7.97
N ARG A 171 0.02 -9.51 8.91
CA ARG A 171 -1.45 -9.47 9.02
C ARG A 171 -1.98 -8.07 9.25
N ALA A 172 -3.13 -7.74 8.69
CA ALA A 172 -3.81 -6.49 8.96
C ALA A 172 -4.22 -6.34 10.43
N TRP A 173 -4.24 -5.11 10.94
CA TRP A 173 -4.75 -4.79 12.29
C TRP A 173 -6.23 -5.16 12.44
N ARG A 174 -7.04 -4.85 11.43
CA ARG A 174 -8.48 -5.14 11.33
C ARG A 174 -8.83 -5.35 9.84
N LEU A 175 -9.82 -6.18 9.53
CA LEU A 175 -10.30 -6.45 8.17
C LEU A 175 -11.80 -6.11 8.04
N ALA A 176 -12.17 -5.54 6.89
CA ALA A 176 -13.52 -5.03 6.57
C ALA A 176 -14.51 -6.08 6.02
#